data_AF-A0A1H2VJI8-F1
#
_entry.id   AF-A0A1H2VJI8-F1
#
_cell.length_a   1.000
_cell.length_b   1.000
_cell.length_c   1.000
_cell.angle_alpha   90.00
_cell.angle_beta   90.00
_cell.angle_gamma   90.00
#
_symmetry.space_group_name_H-M   'P 1'
#
loop_
_entity.id
_entity.type
_entity.pdbx_description
1 polymer ?
#
loop_
_entity_poly.entity_id
_entity_poly.type
_entity_poly.pdbx_seq_one_letter_code
_entity_poly.pdbx_strand_id
1 'polypeptide(L)'
;MEPVSKIKARAEALQVLGLLPGAKANEIREAWRKVAFHDHPDHTGGDYSGFSQAKAAYDFLRREGMTRTGSSDTSVPRRPRLKKRIIELAAEEIKACHDLLNPGRTLADFSNPERSGPTDGADTASDHVPDAIGCFGRDLTYFVASPVCEGANRVALPTSVLASCRKAETEVVTFRSKGSGSGEIIIPDPIRERKFPGATSVRIRFKADQEMRDMFELAG
;
A
#
# COMPACT_ATOMS: atom_id res chain seq x y z
N MET A 1 -44.55 -23.10 15.07
CA MET A 1 -45.49 -22.00 14.75
C MET A 1 -46.22 -22.37 13.48
N GLU A 2 -47.54 -22.44 13.55
CA GLU A 2 -48.41 -22.61 12.40
C GLU A 2 -48.13 -21.54 11.33
N PRO A 3 -48.22 -21.85 10.03
CA PRO A 3 -47.89 -20.92 8.94
C PRO A 3 -48.70 -19.61 9.00
N VAL A 4 -49.94 -19.66 9.47
CA VAL A 4 -50.81 -18.49 9.65
C VAL A 4 -50.31 -17.55 10.77
N SER A 5 -49.69 -18.10 11.81
CA SER A 5 -49.13 -17.32 12.93
C SER A 5 -47.92 -16.51 12.50
N LYS A 6 -47.08 -17.04 11.60
CA LYS A 6 -45.91 -16.33 11.07
C LYS A 6 -46.27 -15.12 10.21
N ILE A 7 -47.31 -15.25 9.38
CA ILE A 7 -47.76 -14.16 8.50
C ILE A 7 -48.30 -12.99 9.34
N LYS A 8 -49.08 -13.29 10.39
CA LYS A 8 -49.56 -12.26 11.33
C LYS A 8 -48.42 -11.58 12.07
N ALA A 9 -47.50 -12.37 12.64
CA ALA A 9 -46.34 -11.83 13.35
C ALA A 9 -45.44 -10.94 12.46
N ARG A 10 -45.32 -11.29 11.17
CA ARG A 10 -44.61 -10.46 10.19
C ARG A 10 -45.32 -9.15 9.92
N ALA A 11 -46.64 -9.18 9.72
CA ALA A 11 -47.42 -7.96 9.49
C ALA A 11 -47.37 -7.02 10.71
N GLU A 12 -47.50 -7.58 11.92
CA GLU A 12 -47.36 -6.84 13.18
C GLU A 12 -45.96 -6.21 13.33
N ALA A 13 -44.89 -6.96 13.04
CA ALA A 13 -43.53 -6.45 13.10
C ALA A 13 -43.27 -5.30 12.10
N LEU A 14 -43.85 -5.36 10.90
CA LEU A 14 -43.78 -4.26 9.93
C LEU A 14 -44.57 -3.05 10.40
N GLN A 15 -45.75 -3.25 10.99
CA GLN A 15 -46.59 -2.19 11.51
C GLN A 15 -45.93 -1.45 12.67
N VAL A 16 -45.24 -2.17 13.58
CA VAL A 16 -44.47 -1.57 14.69
C VAL A 16 -43.37 -0.64 14.15
N LEU A 17 -42.76 -0.97 13.01
CA LEU A 17 -41.77 -0.10 12.34
C LEU A 17 -42.42 0.98 11.47
N GLY A 18 -43.76 1.09 11.43
CA GLY A 18 -44.49 2.06 10.62
C GLY A 18 -44.48 1.74 9.12
N LEU A 19 -44.30 0.47 8.75
CA LEU A 19 -44.14 0.03 7.36
C LEU A 19 -45.34 -0.78 6.86
N LEU A 20 -45.54 -0.74 5.53
CA LEU A 20 -46.60 -1.49 4.86
C LEU A 20 -46.23 -3.00 4.71
N PRO A 21 -47.22 -3.91 4.58
CA PRO A 21 -47.02 -5.37 4.49
C PRO A 21 -46.19 -5.89 3.30
N GLY A 22 -45.63 -5.01 2.46
CA GLY A 22 -44.76 -5.34 1.32
C GLY A 22 -43.40 -4.63 1.35
N ALA A 23 -43.02 -4.04 2.48
CA ALA A 23 -41.81 -3.23 2.58
C ALA A 23 -40.53 -4.00 2.21
N LYS A 24 -39.63 -3.33 1.48
CA LYS A 24 -38.36 -3.91 1.03
C LYS A 24 -37.33 -3.93 2.16
N ALA A 25 -36.31 -4.77 2.03
CA ALA A 25 -35.21 -4.90 3.01
C ALA A 25 -34.54 -3.56 3.38
N ASN A 26 -34.44 -2.63 2.41
CA ASN A 26 -33.85 -1.31 2.65
C ASN A 26 -34.78 -0.42 3.49
N GLU A 27 -36.08 -0.44 3.21
CA GLU A 27 -37.11 0.32 3.94
C GLU A 27 -37.20 -0.15 5.40
N ILE A 28 -37.12 -1.46 5.64
CA ILE A 28 -37.06 -2.04 7.00
C ILE A 28 -35.84 -1.52 7.78
N ARG A 29 -34.67 -1.47 7.14
CA ARG A 29 -33.43 -0.97 7.77
C ARG A 29 -33.44 0.55 7.98
N GLU A 30 -34.10 1.29 7.12
CA GLU A 30 -34.26 2.75 7.26
C GLU A 30 -35.24 3.11 8.37
N ALA A 31 -36.38 2.43 8.42
CA ALA A 31 -37.36 2.62 9.50
C ALA A 31 -36.75 2.29 10.85
N TRP A 32 -36.04 1.16 10.96
CA TRP A 32 -35.30 0.82 12.18
C TRP A 32 -34.30 1.90 12.58
N ARG A 33 -33.50 2.43 11.64
CA ARG A 33 -32.53 3.50 11.95
C ARG A 33 -33.21 4.79 12.44
N LYS A 34 -34.36 5.16 11.86
CA LYS A 34 -35.12 6.34 12.29
C LYS A 34 -35.63 6.16 13.73
N VAL A 35 -36.27 5.04 14.01
CA VAL A 35 -36.78 4.73 15.36
C VAL A 35 -35.62 4.62 16.36
N ALA A 36 -34.55 3.93 16.00
CA ALA A 36 -33.40 3.77 16.87
C ALA A 36 -32.62 5.07 17.13
N PHE A 37 -32.75 6.07 16.27
CA PHE A 37 -32.12 7.38 16.46
C PHE A 37 -32.99 8.30 17.32
N HIS A 38 -34.30 8.30 17.10
CA HIS A 38 -35.24 9.16 17.82
C HIS A 38 -35.62 8.63 19.21
N ASP A 39 -35.90 7.33 19.32
CA ASP A 39 -36.45 6.73 20.53
C ASP A 39 -35.35 6.10 21.41
N HIS A 40 -34.08 6.33 21.09
CA HIS A 40 -32.97 5.79 21.88
C HIS A 40 -33.04 6.32 23.32
N PRO A 41 -32.85 5.47 24.36
CA PRO A 41 -32.90 5.92 25.75
C PRO A 41 -31.83 6.97 26.10
N ASP A 42 -30.73 7.01 25.34
CA ASP A 42 -29.68 8.02 25.50
C ASP A 42 -30.00 9.36 24.78
N HIS A 43 -31.11 9.45 24.04
CA HIS A 43 -31.55 10.68 23.39
C HIS A 43 -32.48 11.46 24.32
N THR A 44 -32.41 12.79 24.28
CA THR A 44 -33.32 13.66 25.04
C THR A 44 -34.76 13.45 24.56
N GLY A 45 -35.59 12.83 25.41
CA GLY A 45 -36.99 12.48 25.07
C GLY A 45 -37.20 11.06 24.52
N GLY A 46 -36.21 10.17 24.62
CA GLY A 46 -36.35 8.79 24.14
C GLY A 46 -37.42 7.98 24.87
N ASP A 47 -38.21 7.22 24.12
CA ASP A 47 -39.19 6.27 24.66
C ASP A 47 -38.60 4.85 24.68
N TYR A 48 -38.17 4.41 25.87
CA TYR A 48 -37.64 3.07 26.09
C TYR A 48 -38.62 1.97 25.66
N SER A 49 -39.93 2.18 25.85
CA SER A 49 -40.95 1.17 25.53
C SER A 49 -41.12 1.01 24.02
N GLY A 50 -41.25 2.12 23.30
CA GLY A 50 -41.27 2.16 21.83
C GLY A 50 -39.99 1.59 21.21
N PHE A 51 -38.82 1.94 21.75
CA PHE A 51 -37.54 1.42 21.27
C PHE A 51 -37.43 -0.11 21.45
N SER A 52 -37.80 -0.63 22.62
CA SER A 52 -37.75 -2.07 22.88
C SER A 52 -38.70 -2.85 21.96
N GLN A 53 -39.91 -2.32 21.71
CA GLN A 53 -40.89 -2.94 20.82
C GLN A 53 -40.39 -2.93 19.36
N ALA A 54 -39.86 -1.80 18.89
CA ALA A 54 -39.29 -1.67 17.55
C ALA A 54 -38.07 -2.57 17.33
N LYS A 55 -37.23 -2.72 18.37
CA LYS A 55 -36.08 -3.62 18.32
C LYS A 55 -36.51 -5.07 18.19
N ALA A 56 -37.50 -5.51 18.98
CA ALA A 56 -38.04 -6.87 18.90
C ALA A 56 -38.64 -7.16 17.51
N ALA A 57 -39.36 -6.19 16.94
CA ALA A 57 -39.91 -6.28 15.58
C ALA A 57 -38.82 -6.38 14.50
N TYR A 58 -37.78 -5.54 14.58
CA TYR A 58 -36.65 -5.60 13.65
C TYR A 58 -35.87 -6.92 13.75
N ASP A 59 -35.60 -7.40 14.97
CA ASP A 59 -34.91 -8.68 15.20
C ASP A 59 -35.73 -9.89 14.70
N PHE A 60 -37.05 -9.81 14.76
CA PHE A 60 -37.93 -10.81 14.15
C PHE A 60 -37.80 -10.80 12.61
N LEU A 61 -37.93 -9.63 11.97
CA LEU A 61 -37.81 -9.49 10.51
C LEU A 61 -36.42 -9.88 9.99
N ARG A 62 -35.38 -9.62 10.78
CA ARG A 62 -34.00 -10.03 10.47
C ARG A 62 -33.82 -11.54 10.51
N ARG A 63 -34.40 -12.22 11.50
CA ARG A 63 -34.38 -13.70 11.61
C ARG A 63 -35.14 -14.37 10.47
N GLU A 64 -36.25 -13.76 10.02
CA GLU A 64 -37.02 -14.21 8.85
C GLU A 64 -36.37 -13.86 7.50
N GLY A 65 -35.17 -13.26 7.50
CA GLY A 65 -34.40 -12.97 6.29
C GLY A 65 -34.88 -11.77 5.48
N MET A 66 -35.89 -11.03 5.94
CA MET A 66 -36.50 -9.89 5.23
C MET A 66 -35.60 -8.65 5.17
N THR A 67 -34.57 -8.58 6.02
CA THR A 67 -33.60 -7.49 6.04
C THR A 67 -32.36 -7.77 5.20
N ARG A 68 -32.27 -8.96 4.57
CA ARG A 68 -31.14 -9.33 3.70
C ARG A 68 -31.44 -8.86 2.28
N THR A 69 -30.82 -7.74 1.90
CA THR A 69 -30.75 -7.34 0.50
C THR A 69 -29.84 -8.33 -0.22
N GLY A 70 -30.36 -9.07 -1.21
CA GLY A 70 -29.53 -9.82 -2.14
C GLY A 70 -28.51 -8.88 -2.79
N SER A 71 -27.26 -9.36 -2.88
CA SER A 71 -26.10 -8.74 -3.55
C SER A 71 -25.99 -7.21 -3.44
N SER A 72 -25.18 -6.82 -2.47
CA SER A 72 -24.69 -5.47 -2.20
C SER A 72 -24.17 -4.73 -3.45
N ASP A 73 -25.00 -3.88 -4.05
CA ASP A 73 -24.53 -2.63 -4.65
C ASP A 73 -24.28 -1.63 -3.52
N THR A 74 -23.11 -1.77 -2.89
CA THR A 74 -22.61 -0.80 -1.94
C THR A 74 -22.02 0.38 -2.71
N SER A 75 -22.70 1.53 -2.65
CA SER A 75 -22.21 2.86 -3.02
C SER A 75 -21.04 3.36 -2.17
N VAL A 76 -20.35 2.46 -1.46
CA VAL A 76 -19.11 2.77 -0.76
C VAL A 76 -18.00 2.73 -1.80
N PRO A 77 -17.24 3.83 -2.00
CA PRO A 77 -16.10 3.80 -2.91
C PRO A 77 -15.16 2.68 -2.43
N ARG A 78 -15.01 1.64 -3.26
CA ARG A 78 -14.12 0.53 -2.94
C ARG A 78 -12.72 1.09 -2.78
N ARG A 79 -12.08 0.81 -1.65
CA ARG A 79 -10.67 1.17 -1.43
C ARG A 79 -9.86 0.68 -2.63
N PRO A 80 -9.10 1.55 -3.32
CA PRO A 80 -8.27 1.13 -4.44
C PRO A 80 -7.37 -0.03 -4.01
N ARG A 81 -7.42 -1.14 -4.76
CA ARG A 81 -6.50 -2.25 -4.54
C ARG A 81 -5.14 -1.84 -5.10
N LEU A 82 -4.15 -1.74 -4.22
CA LEU A 82 -2.78 -1.53 -4.61
C LEU A 82 -2.30 -2.78 -5.35
N LYS A 83 -1.78 -2.59 -6.57
CA LYS A 83 -1.13 -3.66 -7.34
C LYS A 83 0.38 -3.48 -7.24
N LYS A 84 1.09 -4.60 -7.23
CA LYS A 84 2.54 -4.60 -7.44
C LYS A 84 2.81 -4.19 -8.89
N ARG A 85 3.83 -3.36 -9.09
CA ARG A 85 4.27 -2.91 -10.42
C ARG A 85 5.79 -2.83 -10.45
N ILE A 86 6.37 -3.04 -11.62
CA ILE A 86 7.79 -2.88 -11.86
C ILE A 86 7.99 -1.67 -12.76
N ILE A 87 8.94 -0.83 -12.38
CA ILE A 87 9.37 0.34 -13.15
C ILE A 87 10.78 0.03 -13.64
N GLU A 88 10.94 -0.12 -14.94
CA GLU A 88 12.26 -0.21 -15.57
C GLU A 88 12.90 1.17 -15.55
N LEU A 89 14.17 1.23 -15.15
CA LEU A 89 14.90 2.50 -15.12
C LEU A 89 15.30 2.90 -16.53
N ALA A 90 15.07 4.17 -16.87
CA ALA A 90 15.48 4.69 -18.16
C ALA A 90 17.02 4.74 -18.24
N ALA A 91 17.57 4.60 -19.44
CA ALA A 91 19.02 4.66 -19.65
C ALA A 91 19.65 5.98 -19.13
N GLU A 92 18.89 7.08 -19.16
CA GLU A 92 19.32 8.38 -18.62
C GLU A 92 19.44 8.35 -17.10
N GLU A 93 18.53 7.67 -16.39
CA GLU A 93 18.56 7.54 -14.94
C GLU A 93 19.69 6.62 -14.50
N ILE A 94 19.89 5.52 -15.23
CA ILE A 94 21.03 4.60 -15.03
C ILE A 94 22.35 5.35 -15.23
N LYS A 95 22.45 6.17 -16.29
CA LYS A 95 23.64 7.01 -16.53
C LYS A 95 23.86 8.01 -15.39
N ALA A 96 22.82 8.71 -14.94
CA ALA A 96 22.93 9.63 -13.82
C ALA A 96 23.41 8.94 -12.53
N CYS A 97 22.98 7.69 -12.29
CA CYS A 97 23.48 6.88 -11.18
C CYS A 97 24.97 6.54 -11.34
N HIS A 98 25.41 6.18 -12.55
CA HIS A 98 26.84 5.93 -12.83
C HIS A 98 27.71 7.18 -12.67
N ASP A 99 27.24 8.34 -13.13
CA ASP A 99 27.96 9.62 -13.04
C ASP A 99 28.15 10.04 -11.57
N LEU A 100 27.14 9.78 -10.73
CA LEU A 100 27.17 10.06 -9.29
C LEU A 100 28.14 9.14 -8.53
N LEU A 101 28.32 7.89 -8.98
CA LEU A 101 29.30 6.95 -8.39
C LEU A 101 30.74 7.30 -8.79
N ASN A 102 30.94 7.90 -9.96
CA ASN A 102 32.24 8.27 -10.54
C ASN A 102 32.44 9.79 -10.72
N PRO A 103 32.48 10.60 -9.64
CA PRO A 103 32.66 12.05 -9.75
C PRO A 103 34.02 12.45 -10.37
N GLY A 104 35.02 11.55 -10.34
CA GLY A 104 36.34 11.78 -10.95
C GLY A 104 36.35 11.67 -12.49
N ARG A 105 35.36 11.00 -13.11
CA ARG A 105 35.25 10.91 -14.58
C ARG A 105 34.50 12.10 -15.17
N THR A 106 33.52 12.65 -14.47
CA THR A 106 32.74 13.81 -14.93
C THR A 106 33.54 15.12 -14.92
N LEU A 107 34.58 15.23 -14.07
CA LEU A 107 35.52 16.36 -14.10
C LEU A 107 36.65 16.21 -15.15
N ALA A 108 36.89 15.00 -15.66
CA ALA A 108 37.95 14.73 -16.63
C ALA A 108 37.59 15.17 -18.07
N ASP A 109 36.30 15.34 -18.39
CA ASP A 109 35.86 15.88 -19.69
C ASP A 109 36.10 17.40 -19.84
N PHE A 110 36.48 18.11 -18.77
CA PHE A 110 36.73 19.56 -18.78
C PHE A 110 38.13 19.97 -18.31
N SER A 111 39.02 19.03 -18.00
CA SER A 111 40.38 19.36 -17.55
C SER A 111 41.42 18.35 -18.06
N ASN A 112 42.23 18.83 -19.01
CA ASN A 112 43.63 18.51 -19.34
C ASN A 112 44.26 17.19 -18.82
N PRO A 113 44.95 16.40 -19.65
CA PRO A 113 45.38 15.05 -19.33
C PRO A 113 46.75 15.02 -18.64
N GLU A 114 46.87 15.51 -17.41
CA GLU A 114 48.08 15.26 -16.61
C GLU A 114 47.76 15.13 -15.12
N ARG A 115 47.56 13.89 -14.66
CA ARG A 115 48.14 13.33 -13.41
C ARG A 115 47.65 11.91 -13.20
N SER A 116 48.37 10.97 -13.80
CA SER A 116 48.51 9.63 -13.27
C SER A 116 49.36 9.67 -11.99
N GLY A 117 48.74 9.42 -10.84
CA GLY A 117 49.43 9.07 -9.61
C GLY A 117 48.70 7.89 -8.96
N PRO A 118 49.37 6.77 -8.64
CA PRO A 118 48.74 5.65 -7.97
C PRO A 118 48.64 5.99 -6.48
N THR A 119 47.44 6.22 -5.97
CA THR A 119 47.22 6.23 -4.52
C THR A 119 46.94 4.82 -4.05
N ASP A 120 47.97 4.25 -3.42
CA ASP A 120 47.96 3.04 -2.61
C ASP A 120 46.78 2.97 -1.62
N GLY A 121 46.19 1.78 -1.49
CA GLY A 121 45.50 1.34 -0.27
C GLY A 121 44.03 1.71 -0.08
N ALA A 122 43.29 2.12 -1.11
CA ALA A 122 41.85 2.34 -0.97
C ALA A 122 41.11 0.99 -0.97
N ASP A 123 40.36 0.70 0.11
CA ASP A 123 39.24 -0.25 0.08
C ASP A 123 38.49 -0.04 -1.24
N THR A 124 38.63 -0.95 -2.19
CA THR A 124 37.98 -0.84 -3.51
C THR A 124 36.48 -1.01 -3.27
N ALA A 125 35.80 0.10 -3.03
CA ALA A 125 34.37 0.10 -2.81
C ALA A 125 33.68 -0.39 -4.10
N SER A 126 32.84 -1.42 -3.97
CA SER A 126 32.08 -1.94 -5.10
C SER A 126 30.90 -1.03 -5.38
N ASP A 127 30.82 -0.55 -6.62
CA ASP A 127 29.78 0.36 -7.09
C ASP A 127 28.64 -0.42 -7.77
N HIS A 128 27.40 -0.05 -7.44
CA HIS A 128 26.21 -0.75 -7.90
C HIS A 128 25.14 0.23 -8.38
N VAL A 129 24.44 -0.14 -9.44
CA VAL A 129 23.31 0.61 -10.01
C VAL A 129 22.13 -0.35 -10.19
N PRO A 130 20.91 0.04 -9.80
CA PRO A 130 19.72 -0.77 -10.05
C PRO A 130 19.28 -0.69 -11.52
N ASP A 131 18.68 -1.77 -12.01
CA ASP A 131 18.09 -1.80 -13.36
C ASP A 131 16.57 -1.56 -13.31
N ALA A 132 15.93 -1.92 -12.21
CA ALA A 132 14.48 -1.86 -12.06
C ALA A 132 14.05 -1.60 -10.61
N ILE A 133 12.83 -1.12 -10.45
CA ILE A 133 12.23 -0.76 -9.16
C ILE A 133 10.84 -1.39 -9.04
N GLY A 134 10.70 -2.32 -8.10
CA GLY A 134 9.41 -2.83 -7.66
C GLY A 134 8.72 -1.86 -6.72
N CYS A 135 7.47 -1.51 -7.03
CA CYS A 135 6.63 -0.65 -6.20
C CYS A 135 5.40 -1.43 -5.71
N PHE A 136 5.13 -1.35 -4.41
CA PHE A 136 3.87 -1.79 -3.81
C PHE A 136 3.36 -0.72 -2.85
N GLY A 137 2.42 0.11 -3.31
CA GLY A 137 2.01 1.29 -2.56
C GLY A 137 3.18 2.25 -2.35
N ARG A 138 3.68 2.32 -1.11
CA ARG A 138 4.82 3.17 -0.70
C ARG A 138 6.07 2.34 -0.35
N ASP A 139 6.04 1.04 -0.63
CA ASP A 139 7.18 0.16 -0.46
C ASP A 139 7.95 0.06 -1.78
N LEU A 140 9.25 0.36 -1.72
CA LEU A 140 10.16 0.34 -2.85
C LEU A 140 11.14 -0.82 -2.72
N THR A 141 11.38 -1.54 -3.81
CA THR A 141 12.35 -2.63 -3.90
C THR A 141 13.22 -2.40 -5.14
N TYR A 142 14.49 -2.04 -4.93
CA TYR A 142 15.47 -1.85 -6.00
C TYR A 142 16.09 -3.19 -6.37
N PHE A 143 16.09 -3.51 -7.66
CA PHE A 143 16.67 -4.73 -8.20
C PHE A 143 18.02 -4.40 -8.85
N VAL A 144 19.08 -5.00 -8.31
CA VAL A 144 20.46 -4.81 -8.76
C VAL A 144 20.96 -6.15 -9.30
N ALA A 145 21.38 -6.19 -10.57
CA ALA A 145 21.90 -7.41 -11.19
C ALA A 145 23.24 -7.86 -10.59
N SER A 146 24.11 -6.92 -10.22
CA SER A 146 25.41 -7.25 -9.62
C SER A 146 25.25 -7.85 -8.21
N PRO A 147 26.08 -8.84 -7.82
CA PRO A 147 26.11 -9.38 -6.47
C PRO A 147 26.69 -8.36 -5.48
N VAL A 148 26.37 -8.54 -4.19
CA VAL A 148 27.08 -7.83 -3.10
C VAL A 148 28.53 -8.28 -3.08
N CYS A 149 29.45 -7.35 -2.85
CA CYS A 149 30.86 -7.66 -2.63
C CYS A 149 31.22 -7.61 -1.14
N GLU A 150 32.23 -8.37 -0.74
CA GLU A 150 32.80 -8.24 0.60
C GLU A 150 33.49 -6.86 0.72
N GLY A 151 33.32 -6.19 1.86
CA GLY A 151 33.85 -4.84 2.09
C GLY A 151 32.82 -3.74 1.87
N ALA A 152 33.28 -2.57 1.40
CA ALA A 152 32.43 -1.40 1.19
C ALA A 152 31.65 -1.52 -0.13
N ASN A 153 30.34 -1.30 -0.07
CA ASN A 153 29.45 -1.31 -1.23
C ASN A 153 28.73 0.05 -1.31
N ARG A 154 28.66 0.62 -2.51
CA ARG A 154 28.02 1.90 -2.82
C ARG A 154 26.93 1.64 -3.85
N VAL A 155 25.71 2.05 -3.57
CA VAL A 155 24.57 1.88 -4.47
C VAL A 155 23.99 3.25 -4.78
N ALA A 156 23.98 3.65 -6.05
CA ALA A 156 23.26 4.85 -6.47
C ALA A 156 21.79 4.51 -6.70
N LEU A 157 20.90 5.12 -5.94
CA LEU A 157 19.47 4.85 -5.99
C LEU A 157 18.70 6.11 -6.39
N PRO A 158 17.78 6.03 -7.36
CA PRO A 158 16.88 7.13 -7.65
C PRO A 158 15.86 7.27 -6.51
N THR A 159 15.84 8.40 -5.83
CA THR A 159 15.05 8.64 -4.61
C THR A 159 13.68 9.24 -4.89
N SER A 160 13.53 9.91 -6.03
CA SER A 160 12.33 10.67 -6.39
C SER A 160 11.21 9.82 -6.99
N VAL A 161 11.30 8.49 -6.94
CA VAL A 161 10.34 7.55 -7.58
C VAL A 161 8.89 7.76 -7.11
N LEU A 162 8.71 8.13 -5.84
CA LEU A 162 7.40 8.44 -5.25
C LEU A 162 7.14 9.95 -5.14
N ALA A 163 8.14 10.78 -5.43
CA ALA A 163 8.01 12.23 -5.38
C ALA A 163 7.41 12.74 -6.70
N SER A 164 6.49 13.69 -6.64
CA SER A 164 5.92 14.35 -7.84
C SER A 164 6.88 15.37 -8.49
N CYS A 165 8.19 15.18 -8.32
CA CYS A 165 9.21 16.09 -8.81
C CYS A 165 9.47 15.83 -10.30
N ARG A 166 9.58 16.90 -11.09
CA ARG A 166 9.90 16.82 -12.54
C ARG A 166 11.35 16.42 -12.83
N LYS A 167 12.18 16.25 -11.79
CA LYS A 167 13.59 15.89 -11.90
C LYS A 167 13.84 14.60 -11.13
N ALA A 168 14.52 13.66 -11.76
CA ALA A 168 15.02 12.47 -11.11
C ALA A 168 16.15 12.86 -10.15
N GLU A 169 15.97 12.61 -8.86
CA GLU A 169 17.01 12.77 -7.84
C GLU A 169 17.62 11.39 -7.57
N THR A 170 18.96 11.33 -7.50
CA THR A 170 19.72 10.09 -7.25
C THR A 170 20.64 10.31 -6.05
N GLU A 171 20.80 9.27 -5.23
CA GLU A 171 21.53 9.37 -3.97
C GLU A 171 22.34 8.10 -3.73
N VAL A 172 23.57 8.24 -3.22
CA VAL A 172 24.40 7.08 -2.85
C VAL A 172 24.02 6.57 -1.47
N VAL A 173 23.76 5.26 -1.39
CA VAL A 173 23.68 4.51 -0.15
C VAL A 173 24.92 3.64 -0.02
N THR A 174 25.65 3.82 1.07
CA THR A 174 26.88 3.08 1.36
C THR A 174 26.67 2.13 2.53
N PHE A 175 27.10 0.88 2.39
CA PHE A 175 27.08 -0.09 3.48
C PHE A 175 28.31 -1.01 3.40
N ARG A 176 28.58 -1.76 4.47
CA ARG A 176 29.65 -2.76 4.51
C ARG A 176 29.07 -4.15 4.66
N SER A 177 29.56 -5.10 3.86
CA SER A 177 29.18 -6.51 3.94
C SER A 177 30.38 -7.37 4.33
N LYS A 178 30.13 -8.42 5.11
CA LYS A 178 31.13 -9.43 5.51
C LYS A 178 31.22 -10.60 4.53
N GLY A 179 30.37 -10.63 3.51
CA GLY A 179 30.32 -11.71 2.53
C GLY A 179 29.83 -11.20 1.20
N SER A 180 30.09 -11.98 0.16
CA SER A 180 29.65 -11.72 -1.21
C SER A 180 28.50 -12.63 -1.61
N GLY A 181 27.67 -12.16 -2.55
CA GLY A 181 26.61 -12.97 -3.15
C GLY A 181 25.26 -12.27 -3.27
N SER A 182 24.19 -13.08 -3.32
CA SER A 182 22.81 -12.61 -3.31
C SER A 182 22.41 -12.19 -1.91
N GLY A 183 21.69 -11.08 -1.80
CA GLY A 183 21.23 -10.58 -0.52
C GLY A 183 20.14 -9.54 -0.68
N GLU A 184 19.40 -9.35 0.40
CA GLU A 184 18.43 -8.27 0.54
C GLU A 184 18.89 -7.35 1.68
N ILE A 185 18.90 -6.05 1.39
CA ILE A 185 19.27 -5.01 2.35
C ILE A 185 18.07 -4.12 2.55
N ILE A 186 17.67 -3.95 3.81
CA ILE A 186 16.61 -3.04 4.21
C ILE A 186 17.26 -1.72 4.60
N ILE A 187 16.85 -0.63 3.99
CA ILE A 187 17.35 0.70 4.34
C ILE A 187 16.75 1.11 5.69
N PRO A 188 17.58 1.47 6.69
CA PRO A 188 17.10 1.90 8.00
C PRO A 188 16.23 3.17 7.93
N ASP A 189 15.27 3.28 8.85
CA ASP A 189 14.30 4.39 8.94
C ASP A 189 14.93 5.79 8.87
N PRO A 190 16.05 6.10 9.57
CA PRO A 190 16.65 7.44 9.51
C PRO A 190 17.16 7.82 8.12
N ILE A 191 17.65 6.83 7.37
CA ILE A 191 18.14 7.02 6.01
C ILE A 191 16.95 7.12 5.06
N ARG A 192 15.94 6.26 5.23
CA ARG A 192 14.69 6.27 4.47
C ARG A 192 13.99 7.63 4.55
N GLU A 193 13.74 8.13 5.75
CA GLU A 193 12.97 9.37 5.96
C GLU A 193 13.67 10.60 5.38
N ARG A 194 15.01 10.62 5.45
CA ARG A 194 15.82 11.71 4.90
C ARG A 194 15.95 11.65 3.38
N LYS A 195 16.16 10.46 2.82
CA LYS A 195 16.56 10.30 1.41
C LYS A 195 15.43 9.85 0.49
N PHE A 196 14.39 9.19 1.01
CA PHE A 196 13.30 8.61 0.21
C PHE A 196 11.96 9.21 0.64
N PRO A 197 11.67 10.45 0.21
CA PRO A 197 10.44 11.13 0.59
C PRO A 197 9.23 10.32 0.11
N GLY A 198 8.36 9.99 1.05
CA GLY A 198 7.13 9.26 0.75
C GLY A 198 7.24 7.75 0.77
N ALA A 199 8.43 7.16 0.94
CA ALA A 199 8.57 5.71 1.07
C ALA A 199 8.28 5.24 2.50
N THR A 200 7.54 4.14 2.65
CA THR A 200 7.30 3.47 3.94
C THR A 200 8.34 2.38 4.19
N SER A 201 8.80 1.70 3.14
CA SER A 201 9.88 0.72 3.22
C SER A 201 10.75 0.81 1.98
N VAL A 202 12.05 0.64 2.14
CA VAL A 202 12.99 0.59 1.00
C VAL A 202 13.91 -0.61 1.15
N ARG A 203 13.94 -1.44 0.11
CA ARG A 203 14.75 -2.65 0.03
C ARG A 203 15.63 -2.64 -1.20
N ILE A 204 16.81 -3.22 -1.11
CA ILE A 204 17.74 -3.41 -2.23
C ILE A 204 18.00 -4.91 -2.33
N ARG A 205 17.71 -5.50 -3.49
CA ARG A 205 17.96 -6.91 -3.80
C ARG A 205 19.08 -7.03 -4.80
N PHE A 206 20.11 -7.79 -4.43
CA PHE A 206 21.29 -8.06 -5.25
C PHE A 206 21.20 -9.42 -5.92
N LYS A 207 21.84 -9.55 -7.08
CA LYS A 207 21.70 -10.71 -7.96
C LYS A 207 20.23 -10.93 -8.36
N ALA A 208 19.53 -9.84 -8.64
CA ALA A 208 18.12 -9.87 -8.97
C ALA A 208 17.89 -10.24 -10.44
N ASP A 209 17.66 -11.53 -10.68
CA ASP A 209 17.34 -12.08 -12.00
C ASP A 209 15.92 -11.68 -12.47
N GLN A 210 15.65 -11.84 -13.76
CA GLN A 210 14.34 -11.53 -14.35
C GLN A 210 13.21 -12.32 -13.67
N GLU A 211 13.45 -13.57 -13.27
CA GLU A 211 12.46 -14.38 -12.53
C GLU A 211 12.05 -13.75 -11.19
N MET A 212 12.98 -13.10 -10.48
CA MET A 212 12.66 -12.43 -9.22
C MET A 212 11.81 -11.17 -9.44
N ARG A 213 12.01 -10.50 -10.58
CA ARG A 213 11.18 -9.37 -11.02
C ARG A 213 9.77 -9.89 -11.32
N ASP A 214 9.65 -10.88 -12.20
CA ASP A 214 8.36 -11.45 -12.62
C ASP A 214 7.57 -12.00 -11.42
N MET A 215 8.23 -12.68 -10.48
CA MET A 215 7.62 -13.16 -9.24
C MET A 215 7.13 -12.01 -8.33
N PHE A 216 7.84 -10.88 -8.28
CA PHE A 216 7.39 -9.71 -7.54
C PHE A 216 6.10 -9.16 -8.12
N GLU A 217 5.97 -9.09 -9.45
CA GLU A 217 4.77 -8.61 -10.12
C GLU A 217 3.58 -9.58 -9.94
N LEU A 218 3.82 -10.89 -10.04
CA LEU A 218 2.79 -11.93 -9.91
C LEU A 218 2.26 -12.11 -8.48
N ALA A 219 3.04 -11.73 -7.46
CA ALA A 219 2.66 -11.89 -6.05
C ALA A 219 1.68 -10.79 -5.54
N GLY A 220 0.99 -10.07 -6.42
CA GLY A 220 0.16 -8.89 -6.15
C GLY A 220 -1.34 -9.08 -6.26
#